data_AF-A0A1M3IJI6-F1
#
_entry.id   AF-A0A1M3IJI6-F1
#
_cell.length_a   1.000
_cell.length_b   1.000
_cell.length_c   1.000
_cell.angle_alpha   90.00
_cell.angle_beta   90.00
_cell.angle_gamma   90.00
#
_symmetry.space_group_name_H-M   'P 1'
#
loop_
_entity.id
_entity.type
_entity.pdbx_description
1 polymer ?
#
loop_
_entity_poly.entity_id
_entity_poly.type
_entity_poly.pdbx_seq_one_letter_code
_entity_poly.pdbx_strand_id
1 'polypeptide(L)'
;MKTLLSFKQIDFWLQIILPGCLLLGTRDFIDIYITIGAIQVLSCLLNLFLLKPEYKHNGRYLYNVVLLFIFIISLAVFLPLIWDAGNGDIVYVFLFSMLIIGFVMAIWYLVISYREMQFINKLVKRHELIK
;
A
#
# COMPACT_ATOMS: atom_id res chain seq x y z
N MET A 1 16.79 15.65 -3.77
CA MET A 1 15.57 15.54 -4.60
C MET A 1 15.63 14.38 -5.59
N LYS A 2 16.74 14.20 -6.35
CA LYS A 2 16.89 13.04 -7.26
C LYS A 2 16.74 11.69 -6.56
N THR A 3 17.36 11.51 -5.39
CA THR A 3 17.24 10.29 -4.58
C THR A 3 15.79 9.97 -4.16
N LEU A 4 15.00 11.00 -3.85
CA LEU A 4 13.58 10.85 -3.48
C LEU A 4 12.74 10.37 -4.68
N LEU A 5 13.04 10.91 -5.87
CA LEU A 5 12.41 10.49 -7.12
C LEU A 5 12.75 9.03 -7.44
N SER A 6 14.03 8.64 -7.33
CA SER A 6 14.46 7.26 -7.54
C SER A 6 13.80 6.29 -6.56
N PHE A 7 13.72 6.64 -5.28
CA PHE A 7 13.01 5.83 -4.27
C PHE A 7 11.54 5.62 -4.66
N LYS A 8 10.83 6.70 -5.04
CA LYS A 8 9.43 6.62 -5.45
C LYS A 8 9.21 5.80 -6.72
N GLN A 9 10.13 5.87 -7.68
CA GLN A 9 10.08 5.04 -8.88
C GLN A 9 10.24 3.56 -8.54
N ILE A 10 11.22 3.22 -7.69
CA ILE A 10 11.43 1.84 -7.24
C ILE A 10 10.18 1.33 -6.52
N ASP A 11 9.66 2.10 -5.56
CA ASP A 11 8.44 1.77 -4.82
C ASP A 11 7.25 1.52 -5.74
N PHE A 12 7.02 2.40 -6.72
CA PHE A 12 5.94 2.26 -7.69
C PHE A 12 6.09 0.99 -8.55
N TRP A 13 7.28 0.72 -9.07
CA TRP A 13 7.52 -0.46 -9.89
C TRP A 13 7.44 -1.76 -9.09
N LEU A 14 7.89 -1.74 -7.82
CA LEU A 14 7.81 -2.89 -6.93
C LEU A 14 6.36 -3.30 -6.66
N GLN A 15 5.45 -2.34 -6.54
CA GLN A 15 4.00 -2.60 -6.40
C GLN A 15 3.36 -3.22 -7.65
N ILE A 16 3.99 -3.14 -8.82
CA ILE A 16 3.46 -3.68 -10.09
C ILE A 16 4.12 -5.02 -10.41
N ILE A 17 5.45 -5.07 -10.37
CA ILE A 17 6.24 -6.23 -10.80
C ILE A 17 6.04 -7.39 -9.83
N LEU A 18 6.06 -7.10 -8.53
CA LEU A 18 6.10 -8.15 -7.53
C LEU A 18 4.80 -8.98 -7.45
N PRO A 19 3.59 -8.37 -7.49
CA PRO A 19 2.36 -9.14 -7.68
C PRO A 19 2.37 -9.99 -8.95
N GLY A 20 2.87 -9.44 -10.07
CA GLY A 20 2.98 -10.17 -11.34
C GLY A 20 3.90 -11.39 -11.25
N CYS A 21 5.06 -11.26 -10.61
CA CYS A 21 5.99 -12.36 -10.38
C CYS A 21 5.41 -13.42 -9.44
N LEU A 22 4.69 -13.00 -8.40
CA LEU A 22 4.06 -13.92 -7.43
C LEU A 22 2.95 -14.75 -8.07
N LEU A 23 2.17 -14.18 -9.00
CA LEU A 23 1.14 -14.91 -9.75
C LEU A 23 1.70 -15.97 -10.70
N LEU A 24 2.96 -15.84 -11.12
CA LEU A 24 3.64 -16.81 -11.99
C LEU A 24 4.32 -17.94 -11.21
N GLY A 25 4.62 -17.72 -9.92
CA GLY A 25 5.08 -18.76 -9.02
C GLY A 25 3.90 -19.60 -8.57
N THR A 26 4.02 -20.93 -8.61
CA THR A 26 2.99 -21.89 -8.19
C THR A 26 2.78 -21.90 -6.67
N ARG A 27 2.48 -20.74 -6.08
CA ARG A 27 2.14 -20.57 -4.66
C ARG A 27 0.62 -20.49 -4.48
N ASP A 28 0.15 -20.84 -3.29
CA ASP A 28 -1.25 -20.67 -2.95
C ASP A 28 -1.67 -19.20 -3.04
N PHE A 29 -2.87 -18.97 -3.56
CA PHE A 29 -3.42 -17.64 -3.79
C PHE A 29 -3.47 -16.79 -2.51
N ILE A 30 -3.70 -17.42 -1.37
CA ILE A 30 -3.72 -16.79 -0.05
C ILE A 30 -2.32 -16.25 0.33
N ASP A 31 -1.26 -17.02 0.09
CA ASP A 31 0.11 -16.60 0.38
C ASP A 31 0.53 -15.41 -0.49
N ILE A 32 0.16 -15.44 -1.77
CA ILE A 32 0.39 -14.34 -2.71
C ILE A 32 -0.31 -13.09 -2.19
N TYR A 33 -1.58 -13.22 -1.81
CA TYR A 33 -2.39 -12.12 -1.31
C TYR A 33 -1.81 -11.49 -0.02
N ILE A 34 -1.44 -12.31 0.96
CA ILE A 34 -0.81 -11.83 2.21
C ILE A 34 0.51 -11.13 1.91
N THR A 35 1.32 -11.69 1.01
CA THR A 35 2.63 -11.10 0.63
C THR A 35 2.46 -9.74 -0.02
N ILE A 36 1.51 -9.60 -0.97
CA ILE A 36 1.20 -8.32 -1.62
C ILE A 36 0.75 -7.30 -0.57
N GLY A 37 -0.17 -7.68 0.33
CA GLY A 37 -0.65 -6.82 1.40
C GLY A 37 0.48 -6.36 2.34
N ALA A 38 1.35 -7.26 2.77
CA ALA A 38 2.50 -6.93 3.64
C ALA A 38 3.44 -5.92 2.97
N ILE A 39 3.70 -6.07 1.68
CA ILE A 39 4.59 -5.19 0.92
C ILE A 39 3.94 -3.82 0.71
N GLN A 40 2.63 -3.77 0.50
CA GLN A 40 1.88 -2.53 0.45
C GLN A 40 1.91 -1.77 1.79
N VAL A 41 1.79 -2.47 2.93
CA VAL A 41 1.93 -1.87 4.25
C VAL A 41 3.35 -1.34 4.47
N LEU A 42 4.38 -2.13 4.17
CA LEU A 42 5.78 -1.72 4.29
C LEU A 42 6.09 -0.48 3.43
N SER A 43 5.62 -0.49 2.17
CA SER A 43 5.73 0.66 1.26
C SER A 43 5.05 1.90 1.84
N CYS A 44 3.85 1.75 2.41
CA CYS A 44 3.15 2.85 3.05
C CYS A 44 3.91 3.42 4.26
N LEU A 45 4.48 2.55 5.10
CA LEU A 45 5.31 2.94 6.25
C LEU A 45 6.58 3.66 5.81
N LEU A 46 7.31 3.12 4.84
CA LEU A 46 8.51 3.76 4.30
C LEU A 46 8.19 5.16 3.75
N ASN A 47 7.08 5.30 3.04
CA ASN A 47 6.62 6.60 2.55
C ASN A 47 6.14 7.56 3.66
N LEU A 48 5.67 7.03 4.79
CA LEU A 48 5.32 7.85 5.94
C LEU A 48 6.56 8.57 6.49
N PHE A 49 7.66 7.82 6.65
CA PHE A 49 8.92 8.31 7.25
C PHE A 49 9.84 9.05 6.26
N LEU A 50 9.94 8.59 5.01
CA LEU A 50 10.90 9.12 4.04
C LEU A 50 10.36 10.32 3.24
N LEU A 51 9.05 10.40 3.02
CA LEU A 51 8.46 11.50 2.25
C LEU A 51 8.14 12.67 3.19
N LYS A 52 8.71 13.85 2.91
CA LYS A 52 8.33 15.09 3.60
C LYS A 52 6.86 15.43 3.33
N PRO A 53 6.13 16.04 4.29
CA PRO A 53 4.71 16.40 4.12
C PRO A 53 4.43 17.22 2.85
N GLU A 54 5.35 18.12 2.48
CA GLU A 54 5.25 19.00 1.30
C GLU A 54 5.18 18.25 -0.04
N TYR A 55 5.66 17.00 -0.09
CA TYR A 55 5.66 16.17 -1.29
C TYR A 55 4.56 15.11 -1.29
N LYS A 56 3.76 15.03 -0.21
CA LYS A 56 2.62 14.10 -0.10
C LYS A 56 1.41 14.70 -0.83
N HIS A 57 0.74 13.88 -1.61
CA HIS A 57 -0.52 14.29 -2.23
C HIS A 57 -1.61 14.34 -1.16
N ASN A 58 -2.52 15.33 -1.20
CA ASN A 58 -3.58 15.50 -0.19
C ASN A 58 -4.42 14.22 0.03
N GLY A 59 -4.65 13.46 -1.04
CA GLY A 59 -5.35 12.16 -0.98
C GLY A 59 -4.64 11.08 -0.14
N ARG A 60 -3.35 11.22 0.18
CA ARG A 60 -2.62 10.27 1.04
C ARG A 60 -3.09 10.30 2.48
N TYR A 61 -3.56 11.45 2.97
CA TYR A 61 -4.14 11.53 4.31
C TYR A 61 -5.39 10.64 4.41
N LEU A 62 -6.32 10.79 3.47
CA LEU A 62 -7.54 9.97 3.42
C LEU A 62 -7.22 8.48 3.27
N TYR A 63 -6.26 8.14 2.40
CA TYR A 63 -5.78 6.76 2.24
C TYR A 63 -5.26 6.17 3.56
N ASN A 64 -4.44 6.94 4.30
CA ASN A 64 -3.91 6.50 5.59
C ASN A 64 -5.01 6.31 6.64
N VAL A 65 -6.02 7.19 6.66
CA VAL A 65 -7.19 7.07 7.55
C VAL A 65 -7.97 5.79 7.24
N VAL A 66 -8.24 5.52 5.96
CA VAL A 66 -8.93 4.28 5.53
C VAL A 66 -8.12 3.04 5.90
N LEU A 67 -6.80 3.05 5.68
CA LEU A 67 -5.91 1.96 6.11
C LEU A 67 -5.99 1.72 7.63
N LEU A 68 -6.01 2.79 8.42
CA LEU A 68 -6.12 2.67 9.89
C LEU A 68 -7.46 2.06 10.30
N PHE A 69 -8.58 2.46 9.67
CA PHE A 69 -9.88 1.84 9.91
C PHE A 69 -9.88 0.36 9.54
N ILE A 70 -9.33 -0.01 8.39
CA ILE A 70 -9.19 -1.41 7.97
C ILE A 70 -8.38 -2.20 9.01
N PHE A 71 -7.28 -1.63 9.51
CA PHE A 71 -6.46 -2.25 10.56
C PHE A 71 -7.24 -2.46 11.86
N ILE A 72 -7.98 -1.46 12.33
CA ILE A 72 -8.81 -1.55 13.54
C ILE A 72 -9.90 -2.63 13.38
N ILE A 73 -10.60 -2.65 12.24
CA ILE A 73 -11.63 -3.66 11.95
C ILE A 73 -11.00 -5.06 11.89
N SER A 74 -9.83 -5.19 11.27
CA SER A 74 -9.10 -6.46 11.23
C SER A 74 -8.79 -6.97 12.63
N LEU A 75 -8.30 -6.10 13.52
CA LEU A 75 -8.07 -6.46 14.92
C LEU A 75 -9.37 -6.91 15.60
N ALA A 76 -10.47 -6.18 15.44
CA ALA A 76 -11.75 -6.54 16.04
C ALA A 76 -12.28 -7.92 15.57
N VAL A 77 -12.01 -8.31 14.32
CA VAL A 77 -12.43 -9.62 13.77
C VAL A 77 -11.49 -10.75 14.21
N PHE A 78 -10.18 -10.50 14.32
CA PHE A 78 -9.19 -11.53 14.67
C PHE A 78 -8.98 -11.70 16.18
N LEU A 79 -9.25 -10.69 17.01
CA LEU A 79 -9.08 -10.78 18.48
C LEU A 79 -9.90 -11.93 19.12
N PRO A 80 -11.19 -12.15 18.74
CA PRO A 80 -11.99 -13.24 19.29
C PRO A 80 -11.49 -14.64 18.91
N LEU A 81 -10.80 -14.77 17.77
CA LEU A 81 -10.17 -16.04 17.37
C LEU A 81 -9.01 -16.41 18.29
N ILE A 82 -8.26 -15.42 18.78
CA ILE A 82 -7.14 -15.66 19.71
C ILE A 82 -7.67 -16.19 21.05
N TRP A 83 -8.89 -15.82 21.43
CA TRP A 83 -9.56 -16.26 22.65
C TRP A 83 -10.51 -17.45 22.48
N ASP A 84 -10.45 -18.14 21.33
CA ASP A 84 -11.27 -19.32 21.02
C ASP A 84 -12.79 -19.09 21.14
N ALA A 85 -13.21 -17.82 21.04
CA ALA A 85 -14.60 -17.36 21.12
C ALA A 85 -15.15 -16.94 19.74
N GLY A 86 -14.34 -17.10 18.69
CA GLY A 86 -14.61 -16.60 17.34
C GLY A 86 -15.45 -17.58 16.51
N ASN A 87 -16.33 -17.02 15.67
CA ASN A 87 -17.05 -17.79 14.67
C ASN A 87 -16.25 -17.82 13.35
N GLY A 88 -15.80 -19.00 12.92
CA GLY A 88 -14.93 -19.16 11.75
C GLY A 88 -15.53 -18.58 10.46
N ASP A 89 -16.85 -18.63 10.30
CA ASP A 89 -17.55 -18.11 9.11
C ASP A 89 -17.39 -16.60 8.94
N ILE A 90 -17.42 -15.84 10.04
CA ILE A 90 -17.23 -14.38 10.01
C ILE A 90 -15.82 -14.04 9.49
N VAL A 91 -14.84 -14.84 9.87
CA VAL A 91 -13.44 -14.66 9.48
C VAL A 91 -13.26 -14.96 7.99
N TYR A 92 -13.90 -16.02 7.48
CA TYR A 92 -13.86 -16.32 6.05
C TYR A 92 -14.52 -15.22 5.22
N VAL A 93 -15.70 -14.73 5.61
CA VAL A 93 -16.38 -13.61 4.93
C VAL A 93 -15.52 -12.34 4.99
N PHE A 94 -14.88 -12.08 6.13
CA PHE A 94 -13.97 -10.95 6.29
C PHE A 94 -12.74 -11.07 5.38
N LEU A 95 -12.06 -12.21 5.36
CA LEU A 95 -10.91 -12.47 4.49
C LEU A 95 -11.27 -12.32 3.01
N PHE A 96 -12.42 -12.82 2.58
CA PHE A 96 -12.90 -12.67 1.21
C PHE A 96 -13.20 -11.20 0.87
N SER A 97 -13.84 -10.47 1.78
CA SER A 97 -14.13 -9.04 1.61
C SER A 97 -12.84 -8.22 1.53
N MET A 98 -11.87 -8.56 2.39
CA MET A 98 -10.55 -7.94 2.38
C MET A 98 -9.86 -8.13 1.05
N LEU A 99 -10.04 -9.27 0.37
CA LEU A 99 -9.44 -9.51 -0.95
C LEU A 99 -9.83 -8.45 -1.99
N ILE A 100 -11.13 -8.13 -2.04
CA ILE A 100 -11.67 -7.12 -2.96
C ILE A 100 -11.20 -5.73 -2.54
N ILE A 101 -11.30 -5.42 -1.25
CA ILE A 101 -10.86 -4.11 -0.71
C ILE A 101 -9.36 -3.90 -0.94
N GLY A 102 -8.54 -4.93 -0.76
CA GLY A 102 -7.09 -4.91 -0.96
C GLY A 102 -6.73 -4.53 -2.38
N PHE A 103 -7.41 -5.10 -3.38
CA PHE A 103 -7.22 -4.73 -4.79
C PHE A 103 -7.56 -3.26 -5.06
N VAL A 104 -8.69 -2.78 -4.53
CA VAL A 104 -9.09 -1.36 -4.66
C VAL A 104 -8.07 -0.44 -3.99
N MET A 105 -7.60 -0.81 -2.80
CA MET A 105 -6.58 -0.05 -2.05
C MET A 105 -5.24 -0.03 -2.80
N ALA A 106 -4.83 -1.14 -3.43
CA ALA A 106 -3.62 -1.19 -4.24
C ALA A 106 -3.68 -0.24 -5.44
N ILE A 107 -4.80 -0.22 -6.17
CA ILE A 107 -5.02 0.74 -7.27
C ILE A 107 -4.98 2.17 -6.74
N TRP A 108 -5.68 2.46 -5.65
CA TRP A 108 -5.70 3.80 -5.07
C TRP A 108 -4.28 4.25 -4.66
N TYR A 109 -3.52 3.35 -4.05
CA TYR A 109 -2.13 3.61 -3.69
C TYR A 109 -1.26 3.93 -4.90
N LEU A 110 -1.37 3.14 -5.98
CA LEU A 110 -0.64 3.36 -7.24
C LEU A 110 -0.96 4.75 -7.82
N VAL A 111 -2.23 5.15 -7.83
CA VAL A 111 -2.66 6.46 -8.33
C VAL A 111 -2.05 7.59 -7.50
N ILE A 112 -2.07 7.49 -6.17
CA ILE A 112 -1.46 8.49 -5.28
C ILE A 112 0.05 8.56 -5.53
N SER A 113 0.73 7.41 -5.52
CA SER A 113 2.18 7.34 -5.70
C SER A 113 2.62 7.87 -7.07
N TYR A 114 1.85 7.62 -8.13
CA TYR A 114 2.10 8.19 -9.46
C TYR A 114 2.01 9.72 -9.46
N ARG A 115 0.96 10.29 -8.83
CA ARG A 115 0.80 11.75 -8.73
C ARG A 115 1.93 12.41 -7.94
N GLU A 116 2.35 11.79 -6.83
CA GLU A 116 3.49 12.26 -6.03
C GLU A 116 4.79 12.22 -6.84
N MET A 117 5.01 11.14 -7.60
CA MET A 117 6.18 11.02 -8.49
C MET A 117 6.19 12.10 -9.57
N GLN A 118 5.05 12.38 -10.22
CA GLN A 118 4.95 13.46 -11.20
C GLN A 118 5.25 14.83 -10.59
N PHE A 119 4.77 15.08 -9.38
CA PHE A 119 5.02 16.34 -8.67
C PHE A 119 6.50 16.50 -8.33
N ILE A 120 7.14 15.47 -7.77
CA ILE A 120 8.57 15.47 -7.44
C ILE A 120 9.41 15.67 -8.71
N ASN A 121 9.07 15.01 -9.82
CA ASN A 121 9.79 15.16 -11.09
C ASN A 121 9.72 16.61 -11.61
N LYS A 122 8.54 17.25 -11.53
CA LYS A 122 8.39 18.67 -11.90
C LYS A 122 9.28 19.57 -11.04
N LEU A 123 9.37 19.30 -9.73
CA LEU A 123 10.24 20.06 -8.82
C LEU A 123 11.72 19.87 -9.12
N VAL A 124 12.16 18.64 -9.40
CA VAL A 124 13.55 18.34 -9.81
C VAL A 124 13.91 19.13 -11.07
N LYS A 125 13.08 19.08 -12.12
CA LYS A 125 13.33 19.81 -13.38
C LYS A 125 13.43 21.32 -13.18
N ARG A 126 12.54 21.91 -12.37
CA ARG A 126 12.61 23.35 -12.04
C ARG A 126 13.91 23.71 -11.33
N HIS A 127 14.36 22.86 -10.41
CA HIS A 127 15.59 23.12 -9.66
C HIS A 127 16.86 22.97 -10.52
N GLU A 128 16.82 22.17 -11.58
CA GLU A 128 17.90 22.08 -12.58
C GLU A 128 17.96 23.28 -13.51
N LEU A 129 16.83 23.95 -13.79
CA LEU A 129 16.78 25.14 -14.65
C LEU A 129 17.25 26.43 -13.94
N ILE A 130 17.25 26.44 -12.61
CA ILE A 130 17.65 27.60 -11.79
C ILE A 130 19.15 27.55 -11.43
N LYS A 131 19.81 26.41 -11.66
CA LYS A 131 21.26 26.24 -11.45
C LYS A 131 22.02 26.49 -12.74
#